data_AF-A0A256F632-F1
#
_entry.id   AF-A0A256F632-F1
#
_cell.length_a   1.000
_cell.length_b   1.000
_cell.length_c   1.000
_cell.angle_alpha   90.00
_cell.angle_beta   90.00
_cell.angle_gamma   90.00
#
_symmetry.space_group_name_H-M   'P 1'
#
loop_
_entity.id
_entity.type
_entity.pdbx_description
1 polymer ?
#
loop_
_entity_poly.entity_id
_entity_poly.type
_entity_poly.pdbx_seq_one_letter_code
_entity_poly.pdbx_strand_id
1 'polypeptide(L)'
;MVRKLAYAAGAVIIIGAAAFWVLTTPQTVEQSVIASLQPGDATKGEQVFWAGGCASCHAAPGASGDTRKVLAGGHELVSDFGTFIAPNISPSEQGIGNWTLHDFANAMLKGVGRTGEHLYPSFPYTSYAKMQPQDVADLFAYMKTLPTSDNVAAPHKLGFPFNIRRGLGLWKQLYLSDKPVVELANASDQLKRGQYLTEALGHCGECHTPRNIIGGLDTRQWMAGAVSPETGSDGRKGIVPNITSGEGGIGEWGENDIAYALQSGFTPDFDSLGGSMADVVANMAHLTDADRAAIAAYLKSIPAHKNGYPPR
;
A
#
# COMPACT_ATOMS: atom_id res chain seq x y z
N MET A 1 -30.70 -28.22 35.67
CA MET A 1 -30.52 -27.92 34.24
C MET A 1 -29.59 -26.71 34.02
N VAL A 2 -29.94 -25.53 34.54
CA VAL A 2 -29.21 -24.25 34.39
C VAL A 2 -27.67 -24.35 34.52
N ARG A 3 -27.12 -24.95 35.59
CA ARG A 3 -25.65 -25.11 35.75
C ARG A 3 -24.98 -25.83 34.57
N LYS A 4 -25.58 -26.89 34.01
CA LYS A 4 -25.02 -27.61 32.85
C LYS A 4 -25.02 -26.74 31.58
N LEU A 5 -26.08 -25.94 31.37
CA LEU A 5 -26.16 -24.98 30.27
C LEU A 5 -25.14 -23.84 30.43
N ALA A 6 -24.92 -23.35 31.65
CA ALA A 6 -23.90 -22.34 31.94
C ALA A 6 -22.47 -22.87 31.69
N TYR A 7 -22.15 -24.11 32.09
CA TYR A 7 -20.87 -24.74 31.78
C TYR A 7 -20.68 -24.97 30.27
N ALA A 8 -21.73 -25.39 29.55
CA ALA A 8 -21.68 -25.54 28.10
C ALA A 8 -21.45 -24.21 27.38
N ALA A 9 -22.18 -23.15 27.77
CA ALA A 9 -21.99 -21.81 27.22
C ALA A 9 -20.57 -21.26 27.51
N GLY A 10 -20.07 -21.44 28.73
CA GLY A 10 -18.70 -21.08 29.09
C GLY A 10 -17.64 -21.82 28.27
N ALA A 11 -17.82 -23.13 28.05
CA ALA A 11 -16.93 -23.91 27.20
C ALA A 11 -16.94 -23.42 25.74
N VAL A 12 -18.11 -23.11 25.17
CA VAL A 12 -18.22 -22.54 23.82
C VAL A 12 -17.52 -21.19 23.71
N ILE A 13 -17.67 -20.30 24.72
CA ILE A 13 -16.96 -19.01 24.75
C ILE A 13 -15.44 -19.21 24.81
N ILE A 14 -14.94 -20.12 25.65
CA ILE A 14 -13.50 -20.40 25.76
C ILE A 14 -12.95 -20.98 24.45
N ILE A 15 -13.64 -21.95 23.84
CA ILE A 15 -13.25 -22.53 22.55
C ILE A 15 -13.28 -21.48 21.44
N GLY A 16 -14.31 -20.63 21.40
CA GLY A 16 -14.42 -19.53 20.44
C GLY A 16 -13.31 -18.49 20.60
N ALA A 17 -12.97 -18.12 21.84
CA ALA A 17 -11.87 -17.21 22.14
C ALA A 17 -10.50 -17.80 21.76
N ALA A 18 -10.27 -19.09 22.06
CA ALA A 18 -9.05 -19.79 21.68
C ALA A 18 -8.91 -19.95 20.16
N ALA A 19 -9.99 -20.32 19.46
CA ALA A 19 -10.03 -20.40 18.01
C ALA A 19 -9.80 -19.02 17.36
N PHE A 20 -10.47 -17.98 17.85
CA PHE A 20 -10.23 -16.60 17.42
C PHE A 20 -8.76 -16.22 17.62
N TRP A 21 -8.18 -16.49 18.80
CA TRP A 21 -6.77 -16.21 19.08
C TRP A 21 -5.85 -16.91 18.08
N VAL A 22 -6.00 -18.23 17.88
CA VAL A 22 -5.18 -19.00 16.93
C VAL A 22 -5.33 -18.46 15.51
N LEU A 23 -6.56 -18.33 14.99
CA LEU A 23 -6.83 -17.84 13.62
C LEU A 23 -6.33 -16.42 13.36
N THR A 24 -6.30 -15.56 14.39
CA THR A 24 -5.79 -14.20 14.30
C THR A 24 -4.30 -14.07 14.61
N THR A 25 -3.57 -15.17 14.73
CA THR A 25 -2.13 -15.15 15.01
C THR A 25 -1.38 -14.55 13.80
N PRO A 26 -0.56 -13.50 14.02
CA PRO A 26 0.34 -12.94 13.03
C PRO A 26 1.16 -14.02 12.31
N GLN A 27 1.10 -14.02 10.97
CA GLN A 27 1.88 -14.91 10.11
C GLN A 27 3.08 -14.13 9.61
N THR A 28 4.29 -14.66 9.82
CA THR A 28 5.55 -14.03 9.38
C THR A 28 6.01 -14.58 8.03
N VAL A 29 7.01 -13.94 7.43
CA VAL A 29 7.79 -14.52 6.33
C VAL A 29 8.60 -15.70 6.87
N GLU A 30 8.70 -16.78 6.10
CA GLU A 30 9.52 -17.93 6.47
C GLU A 30 11.01 -17.57 6.49
N GLN A 31 11.74 -18.03 7.53
CA GLN A 31 13.16 -17.70 7.70
C GLN A 31 14.02 -18.22 6.53
N SER A 32 13.59 -19.31 5.89
CA SER A 32 14.23 -19.89 4.69
C SER A 32 14.17 -18.96 3.48
N VAL A 33 13.11 -18.17 3.34
CA VAL A 33 13.02 -17.15 2.26
C VAL A 33 14.13 -16.13 2.45
N ILE A 34 14.25 -15.54 3.66
CA ILE A 34 15.29 -14.56 3.98
C ILE A 34 16.70 -15.13 3.80
N ALA A 35 16.92 -16.38 4.23
CA ALA A 35 18.21 -17.06 4.08
C ALA A 35 18.60 -17.39 2.63
N SER A 36 17.65 -17.35 1.69
CA SER A 36 17.90 -17.59 0.26
C SER A 36 18.18 -16.33 -0.56
N LEU A 37 17.96 -15.14 0.01
CA LEU A 37 18.13 -13.86 -0.68
C LEU A 37 19.61 -13.55 -0.91
N GLN A 38 19.89 -12.83 -1.99
CA GLN A 38 21.20 -12.20 -2.18
C GLN A 38 21.31 -10.95 -1.29
N PRO A 39 22.55 -10.52 -0.93
CA PRO A 39 22.75 -9.23 -0.28
C PRO A 39 22.07 -8.10 -1.06
N GLY A 40 21.36 -7.23 -0.34
CA GLY A 40 20.56 -6.18 -0.96
C GLY A 40 21.39 -5.16 -1.73
N ASP A 41 20.98 -4.85 -2.96
CA ASP A 41 21.59 -3.82 -3.81
C ASP A 41 20.87 -2.48 -3.64
N ALA A 42 21.52 -1.52 -2.99
CA ALA A 42 20.94 -0.19 -2.74
C ALA A 42 20.60 0.58 -4.04
N THR A 43 21.25 0.28 -5.17
CA THR A 43 20.96 0.93 -6.47
C THR A 43 19.60 0.49 -7.01
N LYS A 44 19.28 -0.79 -6.87
CA LYS A 44 17.94 -1.33 -7.18
C LYS A 44 16.94 -0.91 -6.12
N GLY A 45 17.38 -0.86 -4.86
CA GLY A 45 16.58 -0.38 -3.73
C GLY A 45 16.06 1.04 -3.92
N GLU A 46 16.83 1.93 -4.56
CA GLU A 46 16.35 3.27 -4.92
C GLU A 46 15.17 3.22 -5.90
N GLN A 47 15.23 2.34 -6.92
CA GLN A 47 14.13 2.17 -7.86
C GLN A 47 12.88 1.61 -7.17
N VAL A 48 13.05 0.64 -6.26
CA VAL A 48 11.95 0.09 -5.45
C VAL A 48 11.40 1.13 -4.48
N PHE A 49 12.24 2.01 -3.93
CA PHE A 49 11.83 3.10 -3.03
C PHE A 49 10.91 4.11 -3.73
N TRP A 50 11.28 4.54 -4.94
CA TRP A 50 10.49 5.47 -5.72
C TRP A 50 9.22 4.82 -6.28
N ALA A 51 9.32 3.61 -6.86
CA ALA A 51 8.16 2.88 -7.34
C ALA A 51 7.19 2.49 -6.20
N GLY A 52 7.73 2.18 -5.01
CA GLY A 52 6.97 1.88 -3.80
C GLY A 52 6.35 3.11 -3.12
N GLY A 53 6.68 4.33 -3.55
CA GLY A 53 6.07 5.55 -3.04
C GLY A 53 6.32 5.83 -1.54
N CYS A 54 7.39 5.30 -0.95
CA CYS A 54 7.68 5.41 0.49
C CYS A 54 7.66 6.87 0.99
N ALA A 55 8.15 7.79 0.15
CA ALA A 55 8.18 9.23 0.43
C ALA A 55 6.78 9.88 0.51
N SER A 56 5.74 9.37 -0.17
CA SER A 56 4.41 9.99 -0.17
C SER A 56 3.78 10.08 1.22
N CYS A 57 3.99 9.05 2.05
CA CYS A 57 3.42 8.99 3.40
C CYS A 57 4.44 9.30 4.49
N HIS A 58 5.72 8.95 4.30
CA HIS A 58 6.71 9.03 5.38
C HIS A 58 7.59 10.27 5.33
N ALA A 59 7.62 11.03 4.23
CA ALA A 59 8.24 12.36 4.26
C ALA A 59 7.55 13.25 5.31
N ALA A 60 8.29 14.18 5.92
CA ALA A 60 7.68 15.15 6.82
C ALA A 60 6.64 16.01 6.07
N PRO A 61 5.52 16.42 6.69
CA PRO A 61 4.53 17.28 6.03
C PRO A 61 5.17 18.55 5.45
N GLY A 62 4.97 18.78 4.15
CA GLY A 62 5.58 19.91 3.41
C GLY A 62 7.01 19.68 2.92
N ALA A 63 7.61 18.51 3.11
CA ALA A 63 8.94 18.18 2.60
C ALA A 63 8.99 18.11 1.06
N SER A 64 10.00 18.73 0.48
CA SER A 64 10.22 18.82 -0.97
C SER A 64 11.67 18.52 -1.35
N GLY A 65 11.89 18.10 -2.61
CA GLY A 65 13.21 17.66 -3.08
C GLY A 65 13.81 16.56 -2.20
N ASP A 66 15.12 16.62 -1.97
CA ASP A 66 15.83 15.61 -1.15
C ASP A 66 15.36 15.53 0.31
N THR A 67 14.69 16.54 0.87
CA THR A 67 14.15 16.46 2.24
C THR A 67 13.07 15.37 2.39
N ARG A 68 12.44 14.95 1.28
CA ARG A 68 11.52 13.80 1.25
C ARG A 68 12.19 12.50 1.68
N LYS A 69 13.51 12.34 1.42
CA LYS A 69 14.31 11.15 1.76
C LYS A 69 14.60 11.00 3.26
N VAL A 70 14.28 11.98 4.09
CA VAL A 70 14.49 11.93 5.55
C VAL A 70 13.48 10.99 6.24
N LEU A 71 12.30 10.79 5.65
CA LEU A 71 11.28 9.83 6.10
C LEU A 71 10.89 9.91 7.60
N ALA A 72 10.82 11.14 8.13
CA ALA A 72 10.55 11.42 9.54
C ALA A 72 9.13 11.04 10.03
N GLY A 73 8.20 10.75 9.12
CA GLY A 73 6.79 10.47 9.42
C GLY A 73 6.00 11.72 9.84
N GLY A 74 4.83 11.49 10.44
CA GLY A 74 3.93 12.53 10.96
C GLY A 74 2.81 12.96 10.00
N HIS A 75 2.75 12.44 8.78
CA HIS A 75 1.60 12.63 7.89
C HIS A 75 0.34 11.95 8.47
N GLU A 76 -0.79 12.66 8.49
CA GLU A 76 -2.07 12.19 9.04
C GLU A 76 -3.04 11.77 7.92
N LEU A 77 -3.37 10.48 7.85
CA LEU A 77 -4.37 9.92 6.94
C LEU A 77 -5.72 9.82 7.68
N VAL A 78 -6.62 10.78 7.44
CA VAL A 78 -7.93 10.85 8.08
C VAL A 78 -8.92 9.92 7.34
N SER A 79 -9.59 9.01 8.05
CA SER A 79 -10.52 8.05 7.44
C SER A 79 -11.77 7.80 8.31
N ASP A 80 -12.74 7.04 7.79
CA ASP A 80 -13.94 6.60 8.55
C ASP A 80 -13.59 5.72 9.76
N PHE A 81 -12.40 5.13 9.77
CA PHE A 81 -11.89 4.26 10.85
C PHE A 81 -11.14 5.06 11.94
N GLY A 82 -10.96 6.37 11.74
CA GLY A 82 -10.12 7.26 12.53
C GLY A 82 -8.89 7.75 11.74
N THR A 83 -7.96 8.41 12.43
CA THR A 83 -6.76 8.97 11.81
C THR A 83 -5.56 8.06 11.99
N PHE A 84 -5.03 7.53 10.89
CA PHE A 84 -3.73 6.88 10.88
C PHE A 84 -2.63 7.94 10.77
N ILE A 85 -1.47 7.67 11.35
CA ILE A 85 -0.32 8.59 11.35
C ILE A 85 0.89 7.81 10.87
N ALA A 86 1.55 8.28 9.82
CA ALA A 86 2.73 7.61 9.27
C ALA A 86 3.89 7.64 10.29
N PRO A 87 4.48 6.49 10.66
CA PRO A 87 5.63 6.46 11.56
C PRO A 87 6.89 7.02 10.89
N ASN A 88 7.88 7.39 11.71
CA ASN A 88 9.25 7.58 11.25
C ASN A 88 9.78 6.23 10.73
N ILE A 89 10.32 6.20 9.50
CA ILE A 89 10.99 5.02 8.93
C ILE A 89 12.39 5.33 8.41
N SER A 90 12.99 6.44 8.86
CA SER A 90 14.42 6.70 8.69
C SER A 90 15.27 5.61 9.35
N PRO A 91 16.55 5.43 8.98
CA PRO A 91 17.42 4.44 9.60
C PRO A 91 17.90 4.82 11.02
N SER A 92 17.24 5.75 11.71
CA SER A 92 17.52 6.10 13.11
C SER A 92 16.98 5.06 14.09
N GLU A 93 17.35 5.18 15.37
CA GLU A 93 16.79 4.39 16.46
C GLU A 93 15.26 4.57 16.61
N GLN A 94 14.74 5.77 16.32
CA GLN A 94 13.30 6.08 16.39
C GLN A 94 12.51 5.59 15.16
N GLY A 95 13.20 5.21 14.08
CA GLY A 95 12.63 4.59 12.90
C GLY A 95 12.98 3.11 12.77
N ILE A 96 13.57 2.71 11.65
CA ILE A 96 13.90 1.32 11.32
C ILE A 96 15.39 0.96 11.52
N GLY A 97 16.18 1.80 12.19
CA GLY A 97 17.60 1.58 12.43
C GLY A 97 17.90 0.23 13.08
N ASN A 98 17.14 -0.11 14.13
CA ASN A 98 17.24 -1.35 14.90
C ASN A 98 16.43 -2.54 14.34
N TRP A 99 15.84 -2.42 13.14
CA TRP A 99 15.14 -3.52 12.49
C TRP A 99 16.11 -4.42 11.71
N THR A 100 15.81 -5.71 11.65
CA THR A 100 16.43 -6.67 10.74
C THR A 100 15.74 -6.69 9.38
N LEU A 101 16.35 -7.33 8.38
CA LEU A 101 15.69 -7.60 7.10
C LEU A 101 14.43 -8.46 7.25
N HIS A 102 14.39 -9.38 8.23
CA HIS A 102 13.20 -10.18 8.49
C HIS A 102 12.06 -9.34 9.07
N ASP A 103 12.34 -8.43 10.01
CA ASP A 103 11.34 -7.48 10.52
C ASP A 103 10.76 -6.61 9.40
N PHE A 104 11.63 -6.10 8.51
CA PHE A 104 11.21 -5.30 7.38
C PHE A 104 10.36 -6.09 6.37
N ALA A 105 10.76 -7.32 6.05
CA ALA A 105 9.98 -8.22 5.20
C ALA A 105 8.66 -8.65 5.83
N ASN A 106 8.60 -8.85 7.14
CA ASN A 106 7.37 -9.11 7.89
C ASN A 106 6.39 -7.93 7.78
N ALA A 107 6.89 -6.70 7.86
CA ALA A 107 6.07 -5.51 7.65
C ALA A 107 5.58 -5.43 6.19
N MET A 108 6.49 -5.40 5.21
CA MET A 108 6.15 -5.24 3.79
C MET A 108 5.24 -6.37 3.27
N LEU A 109 5.61 -7.64 3.47
CA LEU A 109 4.95 -8.78 2.82
C LEU A 109 3.79 -9.39 3.62
N LYS A 110 3.72 -9.13 4.93
CA LYS A 110 2.71 -9.73 5.83
C LYS A 110 1.97 -8.72 6.71
N GLY A 111 2.37 -7.44 6.70
CA GLY A 111 1.80 -6.42 7.57
C GLY A 111 2.02 -6.70 9.06
N VAL A 112 3.14 -7.29 9.44
CA VAL A 112 3.47 -7.62 10.84
C VAL A 112 4.62 -6.73 11.31
N GLY A 113 4.42 -6.02 12.41
CA GLY A 113 5.43 -5.13 13.00
C GLY A 113 6.49 -5.88 13.81
N ARG A 114 7.54 -5.16 14.20
CA ARG A 114 8.71 -5.71 14.91
C ARG A 114 8.38 -6.37 16.26
N THR A 115 7.27 -6.01 16.91
CA THR A 115 6.84 -6.68 18.16
C THR A 115 5.89 -7.85 17.91
N GLY A 116 5.76 -8.28 16.65
CA GLY A 116 4.86 -9.33 16.20
C GLY A 116 3.41 -8.87 16.06
N GLU A 117 3.09 -7.59 16.20
CA GLU A 117 1.72 -7.09 16.13
C GLU A 117 1.24 -6.91 14.68
N HIS A 118 -0.08 -6.96 14.44
CA HIS A 118 -0.60 -6.59 13.11
C HIS A 118 -0.47 -5.08 12.89
N LEU A 119 0.08 -4.69 11.73
CA LEU A 119 0.00 -3.33 11.19
C LEU A 119 -1.36 -3.09 10.55
N TYR A 120 -1.83 -1.84 10.59
CA TYR A 120 -3.08 -1.44 9.94
C TYR A 120 -2.91 -1.37 8.40
N PRO A 121 -3.96 -1.73 7.63
CA PRO A 121 -3.89 -1.75 6.16
C PRO A 121 -3.81 -0.37 5.49
N SER A 122 -3.77 0.72 6.28
CA SER A 122 -3.34 2.04 5.80
C SER A 122 -1.88 2.05 5.36
N PHE A 123 -1.07 1.11 5.85
CA PHE A 123 0.19 0.71 5.23
C PHE A 123 -0.14 -0.39 4.20
N PRO A 124 0.09 -0.19 2.88
CA PRO A 124 -0.50 -1.02 1.81
C PRO A 124 0.22 -2.37 1.60
N TYR A 125 0.45 -3.11 2.68
CA TYR A 125 1.06 -4.45 2.64
C TYR A 125 0.24 -5.48 1.84
N THR A 126 -1.03 -5.22 1.57
CA THR A 126 -1.86 -5.99 0.62
C THR A 126 -1.44 -5.84 -0.83
N SER A 127 -0.83 -4.70 -1.17
CA SER A 127 -0.17 -4.49 -2.45
C SER A 127 1.26 -5.01 -2.40
N TYR A 128 2.05 -4.62 -1.39
CA TYR A 128 3.43 -5.06 -1.25
C TYR A 128 3.61 -6.58 -1.05
N ALA A 129 2.60 -7.34 -0.61
CA ALA A 129 2.67 -8.80 -0.56
C ALA A 129 2.97 -9.47 -1.92
N LYS A 130 2.72 -8.76 -3.03
CA LYS A 130 3.05 -9.19 -4.40
C LYS A 130 4.49 -8.87 -4.82
N MET A 131 5.28 -8.21 -3.96
CA MET A 131 6.68 -7.90 -4.22
C MET A 131 7.55 -9.16 -4.31
N GLN A 132 8.58 -9.11 -5.14
CA GLN A 132 9.66 -10.09 -5.08
C GLN A 132 10.42 -9.93 -3.75
N PRO A 133 10.69 -11.02 -3.01
CA PRO A 133 11.45 -10.93 -1.76
C PRO A 133 12.84 -10.29 -1.89
N GLN A 134 13.48 -10.38 -3.06
CA GLN A 134 14.76 -9.71 -3.32
C GLN A 134 14.60 -8.18 -3.37
N ASP A 135 13.54 -7.65 -3.99
CA ASP A 135 13.27 -6.21 -4.03
C ASP A 135 13.07 -5.63 -2.62
N VAL A 136 12.57 -6.42 -1.68
CA VAL A 136 12.47 -6.04 -0.26
C VAL A 136 13.86 -5.94 0.39
N ALA A 137 14.80 -6.83 0.05
CA ALA A 137 16.17 -6.76 0.52
C ALA A 137 16.96 -5.59 -0.10
N ASP A 138 16.77 -5.36 -1.39
CA ASP A 138 17.36 -4.23 -2.13
C ASP A 138 16.84 -2.90 -1.57
N LEU A 139 15.51 -2.76 -1.39
CA LEU A 139 14.87 -1.61 -0.73
C LEU A 139 15.43 -1.40 0.68
N PHE A 140 15.53 -2.46 1.48
CA PHE A 140 16.06 -2.35 2.84
C PHE A 140 17.51 -1.86 2.86
N ALA A 141 18.35 -2.29 1.90
CA ALA A 141 19.71 -1.79 1.75
C ALA A 141 19.74 -0.28 1.42
N TYR A 142 18.92 0.19 0.48
CA TYR A 142 18.80 1.62 0.17
C TYR A 142 18.30 2.43 1.36
N MET A 143 17.26 1.96 2.06
CA MET A 143 16.69 2.61 3.23
C MET A 143 17.72 2.83 4.35
N LYS A 144 18.73 1.96 4.49
CA LYS A 144 19.84 2.12 5.45
C LYS A 144 20.87 3.20 5.04
N THR A 145 20.87 3.66 3.79
CA THR A 145 21.73 4.77 3.31
C THR A 145 21.09 6.15 3.44
N LEU A 146 19.79 6.22 3.78
CA LEU A 146 19.05 7.47 3.85
C LEU A 146 19.40 8.31 5.09
N PRO A 147 19.13 9.64 5.07
CA PRO A 147 19.29 10.50 6.24
C PRO A 147 18.47 10.02 7.44
N THR A 148 19.03 10.13 8.65
CA THR A 148 18.34 9.80 9.90
C THR A 148 17.42 10.93 10.37
N SER A 149 16.37 10.58 11.11
CA SER A 149 15.54 11.54 11.84
C SER A 149 15.26 11.05 13.26
N ASP A 150 15.40 11.93 14.25
CA ASP A 150 15.09 11.63 15.66
C ASP A 150 13.61 11.88 16.01
N ASN A 151 12.76 12.13 15.01
CA ASN A 151 11.33 12.37 15.22
C ASN A 151 10.63 11.13 15.80
N VAL A 152 9.87 11.31 16.87
CA VAL A 152 8.98 10.28 17.43
C VAL A 152 7.56 10.58 16.96
N ALA A 153 7.14 9.93 15.88
CA ALA A 153 5.82 10.14 15.29
C ALA A 153 4.69 9.78 16.29
N ALA A 154 3.62 10.56 16.28
CA ALA A 154 2.47 10.34 17.16
C ALA A 154 1.74 9.01 16.87
N PRO A 155 1.17 8.35 17.89
CA PRO A 155 0.36 7.15 17.68
C PRO A 155 -0.95 7.49 16.96
N HIS A 156 -1.50 6.52 16.23
CA HIS A 156 -2.77 6.70 15.50
C HIS A 156 -3.93 7.06 16.44
N LYS A 157 -4.86 7.89 15.95
CA LYS A 157 -6.05 8.36 16.67
C LYS A 157 -7.25 7.50 16.27
N LEU A 158 -7.31 6.27 16.79
CA LEU A 158 -8.34 5.28 16.45
C LEU A 158 -9.27 4.99 17.65
N GLY A 159 -10.58 5.00 17.41
CA GLY A 159 -11.58 4.64 18.41
C GLY A 159 -11.80 3.13 18.53
N PHE A 160 -12.59 2.70 19.51
CA PHE A 160 -13.13 1.33 19.54
C PHE A 160 -14.14 1.15 18.39
N PRO A 161 -14.14 0.00 17.67
CA PRO A 161 -13.32 -1.20 17.87
C PRO A 161 -11.97 -1.18 17.14
N PHE A 162 -11.71 -0.18 16.29
CA PHE A 162 -10.56 -0.14 15.38
C PHE A 162 -9.20 -0.05 16.07
N ASN A 163 -9.13 0.38 17.33
CA ASN A 163 -7.92 0.31 18.13
C ASN A 163 -7.47 -1.13 18.49
N ILE A 164 -8.32 -2.15 18.33
CA ILE A 164 -8.01 -3.56 18.61
C ILE A 164 -7.49 -4.26 17.35
N ARG A 165 -6.16 -4.20 17.15
CA ARG A 165 -5.44 -4.82 16.01
C ARG A 165 -5.71 -6.31 15.77
N ARG A 166 -6.19 -7.07 16.76
CA ARG A 166 -6.34 -8.55 16.63
C ARG A 166 -7.36 -8.96 15.55
N GLY A 167 -8.41 -8.16 15.33
CA GLY A 167 -9.39 -8.41 14.25
C GLY A 167 -8.77 -8.42 12.84
N LEU A 168 -7.64 -7.72 12.65
CA LEU A 168 -6.91 -7.69 11.39
C LEU A 168 -6.39 -9.07 10.94
N GLY A 169 -6.25 -10.03 11.87
CA GLY A 169 -5.88 -11.40 11.50
C GLY A 169 -6.92 -12.08 10.60
N LEU A 170 -8.21 -11.92 10.90
CA LEU A 170 -9.29 -12.41 10.04
C LEU A 170 -9.42 -11.58 8.76
N TRP A 171 -9.23 -10.26 8.86
CA TRP A 171 -9.23 -9.36 7.69
C TRP A 171 -8.15 -9.78 6.67
N LYS A 172 -6.93 -10.09 7.13
CA LYS A 172 -5.84 -10.57 6.27
C LYS A 172 -6.15 -11.89 5.59
N GLN A 173 -6.86 -12.82 6.24
CA GLN A 173 -7.29 -14.07 5.58
C GLN A 173 -8.22 -13.83 4.38
N LEU A 174 -8.87 -12.66 4.29
CA LEU A 174 -9.74 -12.29 3.17
C LEU A 174 -9.04 -11.47 2.09
N TYR A 175 -8.06 -10.62 2.45
CA TYR A 175 -7.50 -9.60 1.54
C TYR A 175 -5.98 -9.65 1.34
N LEU A 176 -5.23 -10.42 2.12
CA LEU A 176 -3.78 -10.55 1.96
C LEU A 176 -3.47 -11.66 0.95
N SER A 177 -3.04 -11.29 -0.25
CA SER A 177 -2.57 -12.20 -1.28
C SER A 177 -1.29 -11.69 -1.94
N ASP A 178 -0.40 -12.63 -2.26
CA ASP A 178 0.83 -12.45 -3.04
C ASP A 178 0.61 -12.56 -4.55
N LYS A 179 -0.62 -12.83 -4.99
CA LYS A 179 -0.99 -12.96 -6.40
C LYS A 179 -1.41 -11.62 -7.01
N PRO A 180 -1.14 -11.38 -8.31
CA PRO A 180 -1.78 -10.29 -9.03
C PRO A 180 -3.31 -10.46 -9.07
N VAL A 181 -4.01 -9.33 -9.19
CA VAL A 181 -5.46 -9.23 -9.32
C VAL A 181 -5.90 -9.52 -10.75
N VAL A 182 -5.11 -9.10 -11.75
CA VAL A 182 -5.40 -9.37 -13.16
C VAL A 182 -4.58 -10.57 -13.64
N GLU A 183 -5.23 -11.63 -14.12
CA GLU A 183 -4.52 -12.74 -14.77
C GLU A 183 -4.21 -12.37 -16.23
N LEU A 184 -2.92 -12.24 -16.57
CA LEU A 184 -2.47 -11.88 -17.91
C LEU A 184 -2.04 -13.12 -18.71
N ALA A 185 -2.90 -13.55 -19.64
CA ALA A 185 -2.57 -14.66 -20.55
C ALA A 185 -1.51 -14.24 -21.59
N ASN A 186 -0.42 -14.99 -21.69
CA ASN A 186 0.67 -14.80 -22.66
C ASN A 186 1.27 -13.37 -22.69
N ALA A 187 1.35 -12.71 -21.53
CA ALA A 187 1.90 -11.37 -21.40
C ALA A 187 3.35 -11.24 -21.87
N SER A 188 3.66 -10.12 -22.54
CA SER A 188 5.04 -9.66 -22.75
C SER A 188 5.69 -9.28 -21.41
N ASP A 189 7.03 -9.25 -21.37
CA ASP A 189 7.74 -8.89 -20.14
C ASP A 189 7.54 -7.42 -19.74
N GLN A 190 7.31 -6.52 -20.71
CA GLN A 190 6.86 -5.16 -20.45
C GLN A 190 5.52 -5.15 -19.70
N LEU A 191 4.56 -5.98 -20.10
CA LEU A 191 3.24 -6.00 -19.47
C LEU A 191 3.29 -6.60 -18.05
N LYS A 192 4.12 -7.63 -17.83
CA LYS A 192 4.40 -8.17 -16.49
C LYS A 192 5.10 -7.16 -15.59
N ARG A 193 6.05 -6.39 -16.13
CA ARG A 193 6.72 -5.30 -15.40
C ARG A 193 5.74 -4.19 -15.04
N GLY A 194 4.86 -3.81 -15.95
CA GLY A 194 3.78 -2.86 -15.72
C GLY A 194 2.82 -3.31 -14.63
N GLN A 195 2.37 -4.56 -14.69
CA GLN A 195 1.57 -5.18 -13.64
C GLN A 195 2.28 -5.11 -12.29
N TYR A 196 3.54 -5.51 -12.21
CA TYR A 196 4.30 -5.48 -10.97
C TYR A 196 4.45 -4.06 -10.39
N LEU A 197 4.78 -3.08 -11.25
CA LEU A 197 4.89 -1.68 -10.86
C LEU A 197 3.55 -1.08 -10.40
N THR A 198 2.41 -1.53 -10.94
CA THR A 198 1.09 -0.96 -10.66
C THR A 198 0.36 -1.66 -9.52
N GLU A 199 0.45 -3.00 -9.44
CA GLU A 199 -0.25 -3.85 -8.47
C GLU A 199 0.52 -4.15 -7.18
N ALA A 200 1.86 -4.10 -7.23
CA ALA A 200 2.73 -4.38 -6.10
C ALA A 200 3.36 -3.10 -5.54
N LEU A 201 4.20 -2.42 -6.33
CA LEU A 201 5.01 -1.29 -5.87
C LEU A 201 4.18 0.01 -5.76
N GLY A 202 3.66 0.51 -6.88
CA GLY A 202 2.90 1.75 -6.95
C GLY A 202 1.47 1.65 -6.39
N HIS A 203 1.04 0.44 -6.03
CA HIS A 203 -0.17 0.14 -5.26
C HIS A 203 -1.43 0.92 -5.70
N CYS A 204 -1.58 1.18 -7.01
CA CYS A 204 -2.54 2.17 -7.52
C CYS A 204 -3.99 1.77 -7.23
N GLY A 205 -4.25 0.47 -7.13
CA GLY A 205 -5.55 -0.06 -6.71
C GLY A 205 -5.99 0.33 -5.29
N GLU A 206 -5.08 0.73 -4.39
CA GLU A 206 -5.45 1.14 -3.03
C GLU A 206 -6.26 2.45 -2.99
N CYS A 207 -6.13 3.29 -4.02
CA CYS A 207 -6.91 4.52 -4.21
C CYS A 207 -7.94 4.39 -5.34
N HIS A 208 -7.58 3.75 -6.47
CA HIS A 208 -8.42 3.69 -7.67
C HIS A 208 -9.44 2.53 -7.69
N THR A 209 -9.47 1.66 -6.68
CA THR A 209 -10.47 0.58 -6.55
C THR A 209 -11.36 0.86 -5.33
N PRO A 210 -12.69 0.71 -5.42
CA PRO A 210 -13.59 1.00 -4.31
C PRO A 210 -13.41 -0.01 -3.17
N ARG A 211 -13.71 0.44 -1.94
CA ARG A 211 -13.65 -0.39 -0.73
C ARG A 211 -15.03 -0.82 -0.25
N ASN A 212 -15.11 -2.02 0.30
CA ASN A 212 -16.29 -2.51 0.99
C ASN A 212 -16.38 -1.99 2.44
N ILE A 213 -17.48 -2.32 3.13
CA ILE A 213 -17.78 -1.82 4.49
C ILE A 213 -16.76 -2.20 5.58
N ILE A 214 -15.85 -3.15 5.33
CA ILE A 214 -14.73 -3.50 6.24
C ILE A 214 -13.37 -3.06 5.69
N GLY A 215 -13.35 -2.11 4.75
CA GLY A 215 -12.14 -1.46 4.24
C GLY A 215 -11.32 -2.29 3.23
N GLY A 216 -11.74 -3.50 2.89
CA GLY A 216 -11.11 -4.31 1.85
C GLY A 216 -11.45 -3.82 0.44
N LEU A 217 -10.51 -3.95 -0.50
CA LEU A 217 -10.73 -3.59 -1.91
C LEU A 217 -11.75 -4.53 -2.56
N ASP A 218 -12.65 -3.97 -3.37
CA ASP A 218 -13.55 -4.75 -4.23
C ASP A 218 -12.90 -4.97 -5.61
N THR A 219 -12.09 -6.02 -5.72
CA THR A 219 -11.35 -6.37 -6.95
C THR A 219 -12.22 -6.70 -8.16
N ARG A 220 -13.55 -6.82 -7.99
CA ARG A 220 -14.51 -6.93 -9.11
C ARG A 220 -14.73 -5.60 -9.82
N GLN A 221 -14.23 -4.50 -9.25
CA GLN A 221 -14.26 -3.13 -9.78
C GLN A 221 -12.82 -2.57 -9.84
N TRP A 222 -11.87 -3.42 -10.25
CA TRP A 222 -10.45 -3.10 -10.22
C TRP A 222 -10.14 -1.83 -11.02
N MET A 223 -9.56 -0.84 -10.33
CA MET A 223 -9.17 0.46 -10.90
C MET A 223 -10.32 1.30 -11.52
N ALA A 224 -11.58 0.96 -11.21
CA ALA A 224 -12.78 1.60 -11.75
C ALA A 224 -13.08 3.02 -11.21
N GLY A 225 -12.21 3.56 -10.35
CA GLY A 225 -12.43 4.78 -9.57
C GLY A 225 -13.07 4.47 -8.22
N ALA A 226 -13.02 5.45 -7.31
CA ALA A 226 -13.55 5.29 -5.95
C ALA A 226 -13.91 6.64 -5.31
N VAL A 227 -14.71 6.59 -4.24
CA VAL A 227 -14.67 7.66 -3.22
C VAL A 227 -13.33 7.51 -2.48
N SER A 228 -12.62 8.62 -2.28
CA SER A 228 -11.33 8.65 -1.58
C SER A 228 -11.40 7.92 -0.23
N PRO A 229 -10.44 7.03 0.10
CA PRO A 229 -10.34 6.44 1.43
C PRO A 229 -9.99 7.50 2.49
N GLU A 230 -9.32 8.57 2.07
CA GLU A 230 -8.95 9.73 2.88
C GLU A 230 -10.01 10.84 2.82
N THR A 231 -10.30 11.45 3.97
CA THR A 231 -11.09 12.66 4.10
C THR A 231 -10.16 13.87 4.08
N GLY A 232 -10.37 14.80 3.15
CA GLY A 232 -9.58 16.00 2.99
C GLY A 232 -9.74 17.00 4.15
N SER A 233 -8.89 18.03 4.14
CA SER A 233 -8.85 19.07 5.18
C SER A 233 -10.11 19.94 5.24
N ASP A 234 -10.95 19.93 4.20
CA ASP A 234 -12.29 20.55 4.16
C ASP A 234 -13.38 19.67 4.82
N GLY A 235 -13.01 18.50 5.33
CA GLY A 235 -13.92 17.51 5.93
C GLY A 235 -14.70 16.69 4.91
N ARG A 236 -14.36 16.74 3.61
CA ARG A 236 -15.05 16.01 2.55
C ARG A 236 -14.15 14.94 1.94
N LYS A 237 -14.76 13.95 1.32
CA LYS A 237 -14.04 12.94 0.53
C LYS A 237 -14.01 13.35 -0.93
N GLY A 238 -12.80 13.36 -1.50
CA GLY A 238 -12.61 13.50 -2.95
C GLY A 238 -13.11 12.27 -3.72
N ILE A 239 -13.13 12.40 -5.03
CA ILE A 239 -13.34 11.29 -5.97
C ILE A 239 -12.01 10.95 -6.62
N VAL A 240 -11.62 9.68 -6.55
CA VAL A 240 -10.45 9.14 -7.24
C VAL A 240 -10.93 8.60 -8.59
N PRO A 241 -10.35 9.04 -9.73
CA PRO A 241 -10.89 8.74 -11.06
C PRO A 241 -10.71 7.28 -11.46
N ASN A 242 -11.52 6.84 -12.42
CA ASN A 242 -11.34 5.57 -13.13
C ASN A 242 -10.04 5.62 -13.95
N ILE A 243 -9.18 4.61 -13.83
CA ILE A 243 -7.94 4.49 -14.64
C ILE A 243 -7.92 3.22 -15.50
N THR A 244 -9.10 2.64 -15.76
CA THR A 244 -9.31 1.68 -16.85
C THR A 244 -9.69 2.38 -18.15
N SER A 245 -9.68 1.64 -19.26
CA SER A 245 -10.13 2.14 -20.57
C SER A 245 -11.67 2.28 -20.70
N GLY A 246 -12.42 2.29 -19.60
CA GLY A 246 -13.88 2.40 -19.59
C GLY A 246 -14.41 3.84 -19.54
N GLU A 247 -15.74 3.95 -19.58
CA GLU A 247 -16.49 5.21 -19.50
C GLU A 247 -16.04 6.05 -18.28
N GLY A 248 -15.62 7.29 -18.52
CA GLY A 248 -15.12 8.20 -17.49
C GLY A 248 -13.74 7.86 -16.92
N GLY A 249 -12.95 7.02 -17.60
CA GLY A 249 -11.54 6.74 -17.31
C GLY A 249 -10.60 7.12 -18.46
N ILE A 250 -9.40 6.53 -18.48
CA ILE A 250 -8.30 6.86 -19.42
C ILE A 250 -8.44 6.17 -20.79
N GLY A 251 -9.67 5.96 -21.26
CA GLY A 251 -9.97 5.31 -22.55
C GLY A 251 -9.32 6.03 -23.74
N GLU A 252 -9.47 7.35 -23.79
CA GLU A 252 -8.99 8.22 -24.87
C GLU A 252 -7.49 8.55 -24.79
N TRP A 253 -6.84 8.32 -23.65
CA TRP A 253 -5.40 8.61 -23.49
C TRP A 253 -4.55 7.51 -24.15
N GLY A 254 -3.52 7.92 -24.90
CA GLY A 254 -2.48 7.01 -25.40
C GLY A 254 -1.53 6.54 -24.29
N GLU A 255 -0.73 5.51 -24.55
CA GLU A 255 0.26 5.04 -23.58
C GLU A 255 1.33 6.11 -23.28
N ASN A 256 1.73 6.88 -24.30
CA ASN A 256 2.66 8.01 -24.14
C ASN A 256 2.07 9.13 -23.27
N ASP A 257 0.77 9.37 -23.38
CA ASP A 257 0.06 10.37 -22.59
C ASP A 257 0.04 10.00 -21.11
N ILE A 258 -0.24 8.72 -20.81
CA ILE A 258 -0.20 8.17 -19.45
C ILE A 258 1.23 8.24 -18.89
N ALA A 259 2.23 7.82 -19.68
CA ALA A 259 3.63 7.89 -19.26
C ALA A 259 4.09 9.34 -19.00
N TYR A 260 3.67 10.30 -19.83
CA TYR A 260 3.96 11.72 -19.65
C TYR A 260 3.24 12.31 -18.43
N ALA A 261 1.99 11.93 -18.17
CA ALA A 261 1.26 12.35 -16.98
C ALA A 261 1.92 11.82 -15.69
N LEU A 262 2.41 10.58 -15.69
CA LEU A 262 3.18 10.01 -14.58
C LEU A 262 4.58 10.63 -14.41
N GLN A 263 5.14 11.25 -15.45
CA GLN A 263 6.42 11.96 -15.39
C GLN A 263 6.29 13.42 -14.95
N SER A 264 5.27 14.12 -15.42
CA SER A 264 5.16 15.58 -15.36
C SER A 264 4.02 16.08 -14.47
N GLY A 265 3.01 15.24 -14.21
CA GLY A 265 1.76 15.62 -13.56
C GLY A 265 0.73 16.27 -14.48
N PHE A 266 1.06 16.54 -15.75
CA PHE A 266 0.11 17.13 -16.69
C PHE A 266 -0.68 16.08 -17.47
N THR A 267 -1.98 16.31 -17.58
CA THR A 267 -2.90 15.54 -18.42
C THR A 267 -2.82 16.00 -19.88
N PRO A 268 -3.31 15.21 -20.85
CA PRO A 268 -3.35 15.60 -22.27
C PRO A 268 -4.15 16.88 -22.55
N ASP A 269 -5.16 17.16 -21.72
CA ASP A 269 -6.01 18.35 -21.79
C ASP A 269 -5.40 19.57 -21.06
N PHE A 270 -4.12 19.51 -20.72
CA PHE A 270 -3.33 20.54 -20.02
C PHE A 270 -3.75 20.85 -18.57
N ASP A 271 -4.63 20.06 -17.96
CA ASP A 271 -4.91 20.07 -16.52
C ASP A 271 -3.84 19.32 -15.72
N SER A 272 -3.79 19.48 -14.38
CA SER A 272 -2.80 18.86 -13.48
C SER A 272 -3.38 17.79 -12.56
N LEU A 273 -2.65 16.69 -12.37
CA LEU A 273 -2.94 15.67 -11.37
C LEU A 273 -2.71 16.20 -9.95
N GLY A 274 -3.79 16.61 -9.29
CA GLY A 274 -3.76 17.21 -7.94
C GLY A 274 -3.95 16.26 -6.77
N GLY A 275 -4.05 16.83 -5.56
CA GLY A 275 -4.25 16.08 -4.31
C GLY A 275 -3.11 15.12 -4.00
N SER A 276 -3.42 13.97 -3.39
CA SER A 276 -2.44 12.92 -3.08
C SER A 276 -1.80 12.28 -4.33
N MET A 277 -2.39 12.44 -5.51
CA MET A 277 -1.77 11.98 -6.76
C MET A 277 -0.53 12.79 -7.12
N ALA A 278 -0.43 14.06 -6.71
CA ALA A 278 0.77 14.88 -6.94
C ALA A 278 2.01 14.28 -6.25
N ASP A 279 1.86 13.70 -5.05
CA ASP A 279 2.92 12.99 -4.35
C ASP A 279 3.30 11.67 -5.02
N VAL A 280 2.33 10.96 -5.60
CA VAL A 280 2.57 9.76 -6.42
C VAL A 280 3.37 10.14 -7.66
N VAL A 281 2.94 11.15 -8.42
CA VAL A 281 3.66 11.69 -9.60
C VAL A 281 5.09 12.10 -9.24
N ALA A 282 5.29 12.79 -8.11
CA ALA A 282 6.63 13.19 -7.66
C ALA A 282 7.58 12.00 -7.49
N ASN A 283 7.07 10.82 -7.11
CA ASN A 283 7.88 9.60 -7.07
C ASN A 283 7.98 8.93 -8.46
N MET A 284 6.87 8.87 -9.21
CA MET A 284 6.83 8.28 -10.56
C MET A 284 7.73 8.98 -11.57
N ALA A 285 8.04 10.27 -11.36
CA ALA A 285 9.03 11.02 -12.12
C ALA A 285 10.47 10.45 -12.01
N HIS A 286 10.80 9.78 -10.90
CA HIS A 286 12.12 9.16 -10.69
C HIS A 286 12.29 7.78 -11.37
N LEU A 287 11.22 7.18 -11.89
CA LEU A 287 11.28 5.92 -12.62
C LEU A 287 11.99 6.09 -13.99
N THR A 288 12.36 4.97 -14.60
CA THR A 288 12.82 4.97 -16.00
C THR A 288 11.64 5.21 -16.96
N ASP A 289 11.92 5.72 -18.16
CA ASP A 289 10.87 5.86 -19.20
C ASP A 289 10.27 4.49 -19.58
N ALA A 290 11.10 3.44 -19.56
CA ALA A 290 10.66 2.05 -19.79
C ALA A 290 9.68 1.56 -18.70
N ASP A 291 9.91 1.91 -17.44
CA ASP A 291 9.00 1.56 -16.34
C ASP A 291 7.68 2.34 -16.41
N ARG A 292 7.71 3.64 -16.75
CA ARG A 292 6.49 4.44 -17.00
C ARG A 292 5.69 3.91 -18.20
N ALA A 293 6.37 3.56 -19.30
CA ALA A 293 5.74 2.93 -20.46
C ALA A 293 5.18 1.53 -20.15
N ALA A 294 5.82 0.78 -19.24
CA ALA A 294 5.31 -0.50 -18.76
C ALA A 294 4.01 -0.32 -17.95
N ILE A 295 3.98 0.65 -17.02
CA ILE A 295 2.75 1.00 -16.27
C ILE A 295 1.63 1.39 -17.23
N ALA A 296 1.91 2.26 -18.21
CA ALA A 296 0.92 2.69 -19.21
C ALA A 296 0.33 1.52 -20.01
N ALA A 297 1.19 0.64 -20.55
CA ALA A 297 0.76 -0.56 -21.28
C ALA A 297 -0.09 -1.49 -20.41
N TYR A 298 0.27 -1.67 -19.14
CA TYR A 298 -0.54 -2.46 -18.21
C TYR A 298 -1.90 -1.83 -17.94
N LEU A 299 -1.97 -0.52 -17.66
CA LEU A 299 -3.25 0.18 -17.42
C LEU A 299 -4.20 0.07 -18.62
N LYS A 300 -3.69 0.19 -19.87
CA LYS A 300 -4.52 -0.01 -21.07
C LYS A 300 -5.01 -1.46 -21.23
N SER A 301 -4.31 -2.44 -20.67
CA SER A 301 -4.69 -3.87 -20.72
C SER A 301 -5.76 -4.29 -19.71
N ILE A 302 -6.02 -3.48 -18.68
CA ILE A 302 -7.02 -3.78 -17.66
C ILE A 302 -8.42 -3.78 -18.29
N PRO A 303 -9.28 -4.78 -18.00
CA PRO A 303 -10.66 -4.77 -18.45
C PRO A 303 -11.39 -3.45 -18.16
N ALA A 304 -12.05 -2.91 -19.17
CA ALA A 304 -12.78 -1.65 -19.05
C ALA A 304 -13.93 -1.76 -18.03
N HIS A 305 -13.86 -0.98 -16.96
CA HIS A 305 -14.95 -0.81 -16.00
C HIS A 305 -15.63 0.54 -16.22
N LYS A 306 -16.97 0.58 -16.12
CA LYS A 306 -17.70 1.86 -16.12
C LYS A 306 -17.39 2.63 -14.83
N ASN A 307 -17.16 3.93 -14.93
CA ASN A 307 -16.97 4.76 -13.74
C ASN A 307 -18.26 4.80 -12.88
N GLY A 308 -18.22 4.19 -11.69
CA GLY A 308 -19.29 4.28 -10.69
C GLY A 308 -19.23 5.54 -9.81
N TYR A 309 -18.18 6.34 -9.97
CA TYR A 309 -17.79 7.47 -9.15
C TYR A 309 -17.45 8.68 -10.05
N PRO A 310 -18.44 9.30 -10.72
CA PRO A 310 -18.21 10.52 -11.49
C PRO A 310 -17.72 11.66 -10.58
N PRO A 311 -16.88 12.58 -11.09
CA PRO A 311 -16.54 13.83 -10.41
C PRO A 311 -17.82 14.59 -10.00
N ARG A 312 -17.76 15.30 -8.87
CA ARG A 312 -18.88 16.06 -8.28
C ARG A 312 -18.59 17.55 -8.27
#